data_AF-A0A7Z1AW18-F1
#
_entry.id   AF-A0A7Z1AW18-F1
#
_cell.length_a   1.000
_cell.length_b   1.000
_cell.length_c   1.000
_cell.angle_alpha   90.00
_cell.angle_beta   90.00
_cell.angle_gamma   90.00
#
_symmetry.space_group_name_H-M   'P 1'
#
loop_
_entity.id
_entity.type
_entity.pdbx_description
1 polymer ?
#
loop_
_entity_poly.entity_id
_entity_poly.type
_entity_poly.pdbx_seq_one_letter_code
_entity_poly.pdbx_strand_id
1 'polypeptide(L)'
;MVIPRETVEDDIANSLEESVGQRPDAVECPGDLSARQGESIRCVLHAGPDRLGVAATVTSASVQGGQLDYHLDVKVDEKPTG
;
A
#
# COMPACT_ATOMS: atom_id res chain seq x y z
N MET A 1 -12.83 -10.22 -6.25
CA MET A 1 -12.12 -9.13 -6.93
C MET A 1 -10.88 -8.85 -6.12
N VAL A 2 -9.71 -8.81 -6.77
CA VAL A 2 -8.43 -8.58 -6.10
C VAL A 2 -7.79 -7.36 -6.72
N ILE A 3 -7.05 -6.63 -5.91
CA ILE A 3 -6.19 -5.53 -6.34
C ILE A 3 -4.83 -6.19 -6.59
N PRO A 4 -4.35 -6.19 -7.85
CA PRO A 4 -3.08 -6.83 -8.16
C PRO A 4 -1.96 -6.13 -7.40
N ARG A 5 -0.94 -6.90 -7.00
CA ARG A 5 0.15 -6.37 -6.16
C ARG A 5 0.79 -5.12 -6.77
N GLU A 6 0.95 -5.09 -8.09
CA GLU A 6 1.57 -3.98 -8.83
C GLU A 6 0.78 -2.67 -8.67
N THR A 7 -0.55 -2.73 -8.62
CA THR A 7 -1.39 -1.56 -8.36
C THR A 7 -1.23 -1.12 -6.90
N VAL A 8 -1.22 -2.06 -5.96
CA VAL A 8 -0.99 -1.75 -4.53
C VAL A 8 0.37 -1.10 -4.31
N GLU A 9 1.41 -1.63 -4.95
CA GLU A 9 2.79 -1.14 -4.89
C GLU A 9 2.87 0.31 -5.41
N ASP A 10 2.23 0.62 -6.53
CA ASP A 10 2.21 1.96 -7.12
C ASP A 10 1.38 2.95 -6.28
N ASP A 11 0.18 2.56 -5.83
CA ASP A 11 -0.69 3.35 -4.93
C ASP A 11 0.06 3.73 -3.64
N ILE A 12 0.73 2.76 -3.01
CA ILE A 12 1.53 3.00 -1.80
C ILE A 12 2.67 3.98 -2.11
N ALA A 13 3.42 3.78 -3.20
CA ALA A 13 4.55 4.63 -3.54
C ALA A 13 4.12 6.08 -3.77
N ASN A 14 3.02 6.29 -4.51
CA ASN A 14 2.46 7.62 -4.76
C ASN A 14 1.94 8.25 -3.47
N SER A 15 1.17 7.51 -2.66
CA SER A 15 0.64 8.01 -1.40
C SER A 15 1.74 8.41 -0.40
N LEU A 16 2.87 7.68 -0.39
CA LEU A 16 4.04 8.05 0.41
C LEU A 16 4.74 9.30 -0.13
N GLU A 17 4.92 9.42 -1.45
CA GLU A 17 5.45 10.64 -2.07
C GLU A 17 4.61 11.87 -1.68
N GLU A 18 3.27 11.74 -1.72
CA GLU A 18 2.36 12.83 -1.38
C GLU A 18 2.31 13.13 0.14
N SER A 19 2.33 12.08 0.98
CA SER A 19 2.16 12.23 2.43
C SER A 19 3.44 12.64 3.16
N VAL A 20 4.58 12.07 2.77
CA VAL A 20 5.88 12.29 3.45
C VAL A 20 6.91 12.99 2.56
N GLY A 21 6.60 13.25 1.28
CA GLY A 21 7.54 13.90 0.35
C GLY A 21 8.65 12.97 -0.14
N GLN A 22 8.59 11.68 0.19
CA GLN A 22 9.61 10.70 -0.17
C GLN A 22 8.96 9.51 -0.86
N ARG A 23 9.28 9.35 -2.15
CA ARG A 23 8.90 8.16 -2.92
C ARG A 23 9.90 7.04 -2.67
N PRO A 24 9.45 5.83 -2.29
CA PRO A 24 10.32 4.66 -2.28
C PRO A 24 10.80 4.31 -3.70
N ASP A 25 12.01 3.76 -3.82
CA ASP A 25 12.54 3.23 -5.07
C ASP A 25 11.72 2.02 -5.55
N ALA A 26 11.29 1.18 -4.61
CA ALA A 26 10.45 0.02 -4.88
C ALA A 26 9.56 -0.31 -3.69
N VAL A 27 8.41 -0.93 -3.95
CA VAL A 27 7.57 -1.55 -2.94
C VAL A 27 7.44 -3.02 -3.33
N GLU A 28 7.80 -3.93 -2.44
CA GLU A 28 7.61 -5.37 -2.60
C GLU A 28 6.43 -5.82 -1.74
N CYS A 29 5.32 -6.17 -2.39
CA CYS A 29 4.18 -6.78 -1.74
C CYS A 29 4.24 -8.32 -1.87
N PRO A 30 3.88 -9.09 -0.83
CA PRO A 30 3.97 -10.56 -0.82
C PRO A 30 2.97 -11.23 -1.78
N GLY A 31 2.01 -10.48 -2.31
CA GLY A 31 1.00 -10.95 -3.23
C GLY A 31 -0.08 -9.91 -3.48
N ASP A 32 -1.16 -10.35 -4.11
CA ASP A 32 -2.32 -9.51 -4.38
C ASP A 32 -3.14 -9.27 -3.11
N LEU A 33 -3.82 -8.12 -3.05
CA LEU A 33 -4.66 -7.75 -1.92
C LEU A 33 -6.14 -7.98 -2.27
N SER A 34 -6.89 -8.63 -1.38
CA SER A 34 -8.34 -8.74 -1.58
C SER A 34 -8.97 -7.35 -1.52
N ALA A 35 -9.78 -7.00 -2.53
CA ALA A 35 -10.58 -5.78 -2.53
C ALA A 35 -11.77 -5.91 -1.57
N ARG A 36 -11.49 -6.11 -0.28
CA ARG A 36 -12.49 -6.36 0.76
C ARG A 36 -12.17 -5.52 1.97
N GLN A 37 -13.16 -4.76 2.43
CA GLN A 37 -13.05 -3.98 3.65
C GLN A 37 -12.56 -4.85 4.82
N GLY A 38 -11.52 -4.37 5.51
CA GLY A 38 -10.85 -5.05 6.63
C GLY A 38 -9.69 -5.97 6.23
N GLU A 39 -9.47 -6.21 4.93
CA GLU A 39 -8.28 -6.94 4.48
C GLU A 39 -7.04 -6.06 4.65
N SER A 40 -5.92 -6.67 5.06
CA SER A 40 -4.64 -5.99 5.15
C SER A 40 -3.53 -6.81 4.52
N ILE A 41 -2.56 -6.10 3.94
CA ILE A 41 -1.34 -6.68 3.40
C ILE A 41 -0.15 -5.91 3.97
N ARG A 42 0.95 -6.64 4.19
CA ARG A 42 2.20 -6.05 4.64
C ARG A 42 3.20 -6.10 3.49
N CYS A 43 3.54 -4.95 2.96
CA CYS A 43 4.55 -4.79 1.93
C CYS A 43 5.85 -4.25 2.56
N VAL A 44 6.94 -4.33 1.82
CA VAL A 44 8.24 -3.79 2.21
C VAL A 44 8.60 -2.71 1.21
N LEU A 45 8.72 -1.48 1.67
CA LEU A 45 9.19 -0.37 0.85
C LEU A 45 10.71 -0.28 0.94
N HIS A 46 11.35 -0.04 -0.19
CA HIS A 46 12.78 0.12 -0.35
C HIS A 46 13.05 1.59 -0.69
N ALA A 47 13.82 2.27 0.14
CA ALA A 47 14.24 3.65 -0.08
C ALA A 47 15.77 3.72 0.12
N GLY A 48 16.50 3.51 -0.97
CA GLY A 48 17.96 3.39 -0.96
C GLY A 48 18.45 2.25 -0.05
N PRO A 49 19.25 2.55 1.00
CA PRO A 49 19.72 1.55 1.96
C PRO A 49 18.65 1.15 2.98
N ASP A 50 17.58 1.93 3.12
CA ASP A 50 16.55 1.73 4.12
C ASP A 50 15.43 0.83 3.59
N ARG A 51 14.97 -0.09 4.45
CA ARG A 51 13.78 -0.89 4.19
C ARG A 51 12.79 -0.68 5.31
N LEU A 52 11.60 -0.22 4.97
CA LEU A 52 10.54 0.03 5.93
C LEU A 52 9.36 -0.90 5.64
N GLY A 53 8.79 -1.45 6.71
CA GLY A 53 7.52 -2.17 6.61
C GLY A 53 6.40 -1.18 6.34
N VAL A 54 5.50 -1.51 5.42
CA VAL A 54 4.27 -0.76 5.20
C VAL A 54 3.08 -1.70 5.27
N ALA A 55 2.12 -1.35 6.11
CA ALA A 55 0.85 -2.05 6.22
C ALA A 55 -0.20 -1.27 5.44
N ALA A 56 -0.78 -1.89 4.41
CA ALA A 56 -1.89 -1.34 3.66
C ALA A 56 -3.17 -2.10 4.05
N THR A 57 -4.18 -1.36 4.52
CA THR A 57 -5.46 -1.93 4.97
C THR A 57 -6.60 -1.36 4.14
N VAL A 58 -7.45 -2.22 3.59
CA VAL A 58 -8.62 -1.80 2.83
C VAL A 58 -9.68 -1.27 3.80
N THR A 59 -9.92 0.04 3.79
CA THR A 59 -10.95 0.66 4.63
C THR A 59 -12.31 0.67 3.96
N SER A 60 -12.34 0.66 2.62
CA SER A 60 -13.57 0.51 1.84
C SER A 60 -13.26 -0.13 0.48
N ALA A 61 -14.21 -0.91 -0.03
CA ALA A 61 -14.15 -1.48 -1.36
C ALA A 61 -15.58 -1.63 -1.90
N SER A 62 -15.84 -1.00 -3.04
CA SER A 62 -17.15 -0.89 -3.68
C SER A 62 -16.97 -0.99 -5.20
N VAL A 63 -17.98 -1.43 -5.93
CA VAL A 63 -17.94 -1.40 -7.40
C VAL A 63 -18.96 -0.39 -7.89
N GLN A 64 -18.50 0.65 -8.58
CA GLN A 64 -19.35 1.68 -9.18
C GLN A 64 -19.19 1.67 -10.70
N GLY A 65 -20.29 1.49 -11.43
CA GLY A 65 -20.26 1.54 -12.91
C GLY A 65 -19.39 0.47 -13.58
N GLY A 66 -19.05 -0.61 -12.87
CA GLY A 66 -18.13 -1.66 -13.35
C GLY A 66 -16.65 -1.44 -12.99
N GLN A 67 -16.32 -0.33 -12.33
CA GLN A 67 -14.99 -0.04 -11.81
C GLN A 67 -14.96 -0.29 -10.30
N LEU A 68 -13.86 -0.86 -9.81
CA LEU A 68 -13.63 -1.06 -8.39
C LEU A 68 -13.11 0.24 -7.78
N ASP A 69 -13.91 0.83 -6.92
CA ASP A 69 -13.55 1.93 -6.03
C ASP A 69 -13.13 1.35 -4.68
N TYR A 70 -11.87 1.50 -4.33
CA TYR A 70 -11.33 1.06 -3.04
C TYR A 70 -10.54 2.17 -2.38
N HIS A 71 -10.42 2.09 -1.06
CA HIS A 71 -9.63 3.03 -0.27
C HIS A 71 -8.67 2.23 0.60
N LEU A 72 -7.37 2.54 0.48
CA LEU A 72 -6.31 1.94 1.25
C LEU A 72 -5.85 2.91 2.33
N ASP A 73 -5.82 2.44 3.57
CA ASP A 73 -5.13 3.08 4.67
C ASP A 73 -3.71 2.52 4.70
N VAL A 74 -2.77 3.35 4.24
CA VAL A 74 -1.34 3.02 4.16
C VAL A 74 -0.66 3.54 5.42
N LYS A 75 -0.04 2.64 6.19
CA LYS A 75 0.71 2.97 7.40
C LYS A 75 2.12 2.42 7.30
N VAL A 76 3.09 3.31 7.31
CA VAL A 76 4.50 2.92 7.46
C VAL A 76 4.72 2.51 8.92
N ASP A 77 5.46 1.44 9.15
CA ASP A 77 5.96 1.07 10.47
C ASP A 77 6.94 2.16 10.96
N GLU A 78 6.38 3.23 11.51
CA GLU A 78 7.06 4.44 12.00
C GLU A 78 7.86 4.23 13.29
N LYS A 79 8.43 3.04 13.51
CA LYS A 79 9.49 2.88 14.51
C LYS A 79 10.85 2.93 13.81
N PRO A 80 11.48 4.12 13.70
CA PRO A 80 12.91 4.13 13.83
C PRO A 80 13.15 3.58 15.24
N THR A 81 13.76 2.40 15.34
CA THR A 81 14.24 1.92 16.63
C THR A 81 15.42 2.82 16.96
N GLY A 82 15.12 3.96 17.58
CA GLY A 82 16.10 4.81 18.25
C GLY A 82 16.41 4.25 19.63
#